data_AF-A0A973Z2W0-F1
#
_entry.id   AF-A0A973Z2W0-F1
#
_cell.length_a   1.000
_cell.length_b   1.000
_cell.length_c   1.000
_cell.angle_alpha   90.00
_cell.angle_beta   90.00
_cell.angle_gamma   90.00
#
_symmetry.space_group_name_H-M   'P 1'
#
loop_
_entity.id
_entity.type
_entity.pdbx_description
1 polymer ?
#
loop_
_entity_poly.entity_id
_entity_poly.type
_entity_poly.pdbx_seq_one_letter_code
_entity_poly.pdbx_strand_id
1 'polypeptide(L)'
;VTGASKTRHGRFEEADGGTLFLDELGTLSKPAQDRLLRAVEYGEITRIGASKPIQVDVRIVAATNENLPASVDKGHFRADLLDRLSFEVVTLPPLRARSGDIPLLADHFGRRMAVELDWSNWPGFSSRAVAELEAYNWPGNVRELRNVVERAVYRWEDPERDVDAIQFDPFHSPWAPPTIALQPSQPSQPDLDAVSAGEAEAAIHQTPPATTNDFRAAVSDYERALLQGALAANRFNQRATASALNLSYDQLRHALKRHKLLETDAA
;
A
#
# COMPACT_ATOMS: atom_id res chain seq x y z
N VAL A 1 23.83 -46.43 23.34
CA VAL A 1 24.84 -46.08 22.31
C VAL A 1 24.72 -47.19 21.28
N THR A 2 24.08 -47.03 20.12
CA THR A 2 24.34 -46.09 19.02
C THR A 2 23.08 -45.95 18.16
N GLY A 3 22.46 -44.76 18.15
CA GLY A 3 21.47 -44.39 17.14
C GLY A 3 22.17 -43.56 16.08
N ALA A 4 22.59 -44.19 14.97
CA ALA A 4 23.21 -43.50 13.85
C ALA A 4 22.22 -42.47 13.26
N SER A 5 22.41 -41.22 13.66
CA SER A 5 21.65 -40.07 13.18
C SER A 5 22.05 -39.81 11.73
N LYS A 6 21.13 -40.07 10.78
CA LYS A 6 21.29 -39.67 9.38
C LYS A 6 21.61 -38.17 9.35
N THR A 7 22.77 -37.81 8.84
CA THR A 7 23.18 -36.42 8.65
C THR A 7 22.24 -35.77 7.63
N ARG A 8 21.34 -34.91 8.10
CA ARG A 8 20.45 -34.13 7.23
C ARG A 8 21.29 -33.05 6.56
N HIS A 9 21.40 -33.10 5.25
CA HIS A 9 22.16 -32.12 4.47
C HIS A 9 21.43 -30.76 4.53
N GLY A 10 22.19 -29.67 4.57
CA GLY A 10 21.62 -28.32 4.51
C GLY A 10 21.18 -27.94 3.10
N ARG A 11 20.27 -26.96 2.95
CA ARG A 11 19.76 -26.53 1.63
C ARG A 11 20.85 -26.08 0.65
N PHE A 12 21.96 -25.52 1.13
CA PHE A 12 23.10 -25.14 0.29
C PHE A 12 23.86 -26.38 -0.22
N GLU A 13 23.97 -27.43 0.58
CA GLU A 13 24.62 -28.68 0.16
C GLU A 13 23.74 -29.45 -0.82
N GLU A 14 22.41 -29.41 -0.63
CA GLU A 14 21.45 -30.00 -1.57
C GLU A 14 21.44 -29.29 -2.92
N ALA A 15 21.84 -28.01 -2.96
CA ALA A 15 21.89 -27.18 -4.16
C ALA A 15 23.28 -27.09 -4.80
N ASP A 16 24.28 -27.84 -4.30
CA ASP A 16 25.64 -27.84 -4.84
C ASP A 16 25.67 -28.30 -6.31
N GLY A 17 26.35 -27.52 -7.16
CA GLY A 17 26.32 -27.64 -8.62
C GLY A 17 25.00 -27.17 -9.27
N GLY A 18 24.10 -26.54 -8.51
CA GLY A 18 22.74 -26.22 -8.91
C GLY A 18 22.32 -24.76 -8.67
N THR A 19 21.02 -24.55 -8.46
CA THR A 19 20.44 -23.23 -8.16
C THR A 19 19.65 -23.27 -6.86
N LEU A 20 19.93 -22.33 -5.96
CA LEU A 20 19.19 -22.13 -4.72
C LEU A 20 18.25 -20.92 -4.87
N PHE A 21 16.95 -21.16 -4.77
CA PHE A 21 15.94 -20.11 -4.73
C PHE A 21 15.62 -19.72 -3.28
N LEU A 22 15.72 -18.43 -2.98
CA LEU A 22 15.44 -17.85 -1.67
C LEU A 22 14.23 -16.90 -1.79
N ASP A 23 13.09 -17.31 -1.25
CA ASP A 23 11.93 -16.43 -1.13
C ASP A 23 12.03 -15.59 0.16
N GLU A 24 11.37 -14.43 0.16
CA GLU A 24 11.28 -13.51 1.30
C GLU A 24 12.65 -13.08 1.89
N LEU A 25 13.64 -12.79 1.03
CA LEU A 25 15.02 -12.46 1.43
C LEU A 25 15.13 -11.35 2.50
N GLY A 26 14.27 -10.34 2.45
CA GLY A 26 14.25 -9.24 3.43
C GLY A 26 13.99 -9.67 4.87
N THR A 27 13.34 -10.83 5.08
CA THR A 27 12.99 -11.34 6.41
C THR A 27 14.12 -12.11 7.09
N LEU A 28 15.27 -12.30 6.41
CA LEU A 28 16.39 -13.05 6.97
C LEU A 28 16.92 -12.39 8.24
N SER A 29 17.13 -13.20 9.28
CA SER A 29 17.81 -12.76 10.50
C SER A 29 19.27 -12.36 10.21
N LYS A 30 19.86 -11.48 11.03
CA LYS A 30 21.27 -11.07 10.88
C LYS A 30 22.25 -12.25 10.79
N PRO A 31 22.17 -13.28 11.65
CA PRO A 31 23.06 -14.45 11.51
C PRO A 31 22.84 -15.23 10.20
N ALA A 32 21.63 -15.24 9.66
CA ALA A 32 21.35 -15.86 8.37
C ALA A 32 21.94 -15.03 7.22
N GLN A 33 21.85 -13.69 7.30
CA GLN A 33 22.52 -12.78 6.36
C GLN A 33 24.04 -13.01 6.35
N ASP A 34 24.67 -13.19 7.52
CA ASP A 34 26.12 -13.45 7.62
C ASP A 34 26.52 -14.78 6.95
N ARG A 35 25.72 -15.83 7.14
CA ARG A 35 25.95 -17.14 6.51
C ARG A 35 25.76 -17.06 5.00
N LEU A 36 24.72 -16.35 4.55
CA LEU A 36 24.46 -16.15 3.14
C LEU A 36 25.60 -15.36 2.48
N LEU A 37 26.09 -14.31 3.13
CA LEU A 37 27.23 -13.53 2.63
C LEU A 37 28.45 -14.41 2.42
N ARG A 38 28.79 -15.30 3.38
CA ARG A 38 29.91 -16.25 3.23
C ARG A 38 29.71 -17.22 2.06
N ALA A 39 28.49 -17.72 1.88
CA ALA A 39 28.17 -18.61 0.77
C ALA A 39 28.32 -17.88 -0.58
N VAL A 40 27.85 -16.64 -0.68
CA VAL A 40 27.93 -15.83 -1.91
C VAL A 40 29.36 -15.38 -2.20
N GLU A 41 30.13 -15.01 -1.18
CA GLU A 41 31.45 -14.40 -1.35
C GLU A 41 32.58 -15.42 -1.48
N TYR A 42 32.51 -16.53 -0.72
CA TYR A 42 33.60 -17.52 -0.64
C TYR A 42 33.20 -18.91 -1.13
N GLY A 43 31.93 -19.13 -1.47
CA GLY A 43 31.43 -20.49 -1.74
C GLY A 43 31.45 -21.38 -0.49
N GLU A 44 31.47 -20.81 0.71
CA GLU A 44 31.63 -21.59 1.94
C GLU A 44 30.41 -21.54 2.84
N ILE A 45 30.01 -22.71 3.33
CA ILE A 45 28.99 -22.85 4.36
C ILE A 45 29.51 -23.63 5.57
N THR A 46 28.98 -23.34 6.75
CA THR A 46 29.30 -24.07 7.98
C THR A 46 28.05 -24.72 8.53
N ARG A 47 28.08 -26.04 8.75
CA ARG A 47 26.96 -26.75 9.38
C ARG A 47 26.78 -26.28 10.82
N ILE A 48 25.54 -26.26 11.29
CA ILE A 48 25.23 -25.95 12.69
C ILE A 48 25.94 -26.98 13.58
N GLY A 49 26.82 -26.52 14.48
CA GLY A 49 27.60 -27.37 15.37
C GLY A 49 28.88 -27.97 14.78
N ALA A 50 29.16 -27.73 13.49
CA ALA A 50 30.47 -28.04 12.91
C ALA A 50 31.35 -26.78 12.89
N SER A 51 32.66 -26.97 13.02
CA SER A 51 33.64 -25.89 12.89
C SER A 51 34.26 -25.81 11.50
N LYS A 52 34.19 -26.89 10.72
CA LYS A 52 34.79 -26.95 9.39
C LYS A 52 33.81 -26.40 8.33
N PRO A 53 34.24 -25.42 7.51
CA PRO A 53 33.48 -25.01 6.35
C PRO A 53 33.49 -26.10 5.28
N ILE A 54 32.45 -26.09 4.45
CA ILE A 54 32.28 -26.94 3.27
C ILE A 54 32.16 -26.00 2.08
N GLN A 55 32.91 -26.30 1.03
CA GLN A 55 32.85 -25.59 -0.25
C GLN A 55 31.62 -26.05 -1.05
N VAL A 56 30.90 -25.09 -1.62
CA VAL A 56 29.70 -25.31 -2.44
C VAL A 56 29.73 -24.35 -3.64
N ASP A 57 29.29 -24.84 -4.79
CA ASP A 57 29.10 -24.05 -6.00
C ASP A 57 27.61 -23.92 -6.29
N VAL A 58 27.02 -22.76 -6.00
CA VAL A 58 25.55 -22.58 -6.06
C VAL A 58 25.22 -21.27 -6.73
N ARG A 59 24.36 -21.34 -7.76
CA ARG A 59 23.71 -20.14 -8.30
C ARG A 59 22.60 -19.71 -7.36
N ILE A 60 22.66 -18.48 -6.86
CA ILE A 60 21.63 -17.95 -5.95
C ILE A 60 20.65 -17.09 -6.74
N VAL A 61 19.35 -17.36 -6.56
CA VAL A 61 18.25 -16.51 -7.05
C VAL A 61 17.40 -16.15 -5.85
N ALA A 62 17.19 -14.86 -5.59
CA ALA A 62 16.43 -14.40 -4.43
C ALA A 62 15.26 -13.52 -4.85
N ALA A 63 14.19 -13.57 -4.07
CA ALA A 63 13.00 -12.75 -4.22
C ALA A 63 12.63 -12.09 -2.89
N THR A 64 12.06 -10.90 -2.95
CA THR A 64 11.50 -10.21 -1.79
C THR A 64 10.46 -9.18 -2.21
N ASN A 65 9.51 -8.91 -1.32
CA ASN A 65 8.54 -7.82 -1.43
C ASN A 65 8.98 -6.56 -0.68
N GLU A 66 10.12 -6.60 0.03
CA GLU A 66 10.64 -5.45 0.77
C GLU A 66 11.57 -4.59 -0.09
N ASN A 67 11.62 -3.29 0.23
CA ASN A 67 12.64 -2.39 -0.32
C ASN A 67 13.97 -2.60 0.43
N LEU A 68 14.83 -3.48 -0.10
CA LEU A 68 16.11 -3.80 0.52
C LEU A 68 17.02 -2.58 0.75
N PRO A 69 17.18 -1.64 -0.20
CA PRO A 69 17.92 -0.40 0.06
C PRO A 69 17.43 0.35 1.31
N ALA A 70 16.11 0.55 1.46
CA ALA A 70 15.55 1.18 2.64
C ALA A 70 15.73 0.32 3.91
N SER A 71 15.74 -1.01 3.79
CA SER A 71 16.05 -1.91 4.91
C SER A 71 17.53 -1.87 5.33
N VAL A 72 18.45 -1.54 4.40
CA VAL A 72 19.86 -1.25 4.70
C VAL A 72 19.99 0.05 5.48
N ASP A 73 19.32 1.12 5.03
CA ASP A 73 19.33 2.43 5.72
C ASP A 73 18.82 2.34 7.16
N LYS A 74 17.85 1.44 7.41
CA LYS A 74 17.30 1.14 8.74
C LYS A 74 18.16 0.17 9.56
N GLY A 75 19.25 -0.35 9.00
CA GLY A 75 20.14 -1.31 9.65
C GLY A 75 19.57 -2.73 9.76
N HIS A 76 18.41 -3.03 9.17
CA HIS A 76 17.80 -4.37 9.20
C HIS A 76 18.46 -5.33 8.20
N PHE A 77 18.94 -4.81 7.07
CA PHE A 77 19.66 -5.58 6.05
C PHE A 77 21.13 -5.14 5.96
N ARG A 78 22.03 -6.02 5.55
CA ARG A 78 23.45 -5.67 5.39
C ARG A 78 23.73 -5.12 4.00
N ALA A 79 24.48 -4.02 3.93
CA ALA A 79 24.85 -3.38 2.67
C ALA A 79 25.74 -4.26 1.79
N ASP A 80 26.70 -4.97 2.39
CA ASP A 80 27.63 -5.88 1.68
C ASP A 80 26.91 -7.06 1.03
N LEU A 81 25.97 -7.67 1.74
CA LEU A 81 25.13 -8.73 1.19
C LEU A 81 24.24 -8.22 0.05
N LEU A 82 23.66 -7.02 0.20
CA LEU A 82 22.84 -6.43 -0.86
C LEU A 82 23.66 -6.21 -2.14
N ASP A 83 24.87 -5.67 -2.02
CA ASP A 83 25.78 -5.43 -3.14
C ASP A 83 26.12 -6.74 -3.87
N ARG A 84 26.44 -7.80 -3.13
CA ARG A 84 26.75 -9.13 -3.72
C ARG A 84 25.56 -9.79 -4.40
N LEU A 85 24.35 -9.62 -3.88
CA LEU A 85 23.14 -10.22 -4.46
C LEU A 85 22.58 -9.40 -5.64
N SER A 86 22.86 -8.10 -5.70
CA SER A 86 22.28 -7.19 -6.69
C SER A 86 23.03 -7.15 -8.02
N PHE A 87 23.64 -8.27 -8.43
CA PHE A 87 24.32 -8.36 -9.73
C PHE A 87 23.34 -8.10 -10.89
N GLU A 88 22.17 -8.73 -10.84
CA GLU A 88 21.06 -8.51 -11.78
C GLU A 88 19.76 -8.44 -10.98
N VAL A 89 19.00 -7.36 -11.16
CA VAL A 89 17.76 -7.11 -10.40
C VAL A 89 16.59 -7.02 -11.35
N VAL A 90 15.69 -8.00 -11.26
CA VAL A 90 14.44 -8.02 -12.02
C VAL A 90 13.31 -7.50 -11.14
N THR A 91 12.73 -6.37 -11.52
CA THR A 91 11.54 -5.82 -10.85
C THR A 91 10.29 -6.36 -11.53
N LEU A 92 9.48 -7.12 -10.77
CA LEU A 92 8.22 -7.64 -11.29
C LEU A 92 7.12 -6.56 -11.22
N PRO A 93 6.46 -6.22 -12.34
CA PRO A 93 5.36 -5.28 -12.32
C PRO A 93 4.14 -5.88 -11.60
N PRO A 94 3.37 -5.07 -10.85
CA PRO A 94 2.12 -5.53 -10.26
C PRO A 94 1.11 -5.87 -11.35
N LEU A 95 0.09 -6.67 -11.01
CA LEU A 95 -0.91 -7.16 -11.97
C LEU A 95 -1.62 -6.02 -12.72
N ARG A 96 -1.93 -4.92 -12.04
CA ARG A 96 -2.55 -3.72 -12.65
C ARG A 96 -1.73 -3.05 -13.76
N ALA A 97 -0.42 -3.28 -13.81
CA ALA A 97 0.45 -2.76 -14.87
C ALA A 97 0.58 -3.72 -16.07
N ARG A 98 -0.09 -4.88 -16.01
CA ARG A 98 -0.05 -5.95 -17.01
C ARG A 98 -1.41 -6.07 -17.71
N SER A 99 -1.80 -5.02 -18.43
CA SER A 99 -3.07 -4.99 -19.17
C SER A 99 -3.16 -6.15 -20.17
N GLY A 100 -4.31 -6.83 -20.20
CA GLY A 100 -4.55 -8.00 -21.08
C GLY A 100 -4.22 -9.36 -20.45
N ASP A 101 -3.46 -9.42 -19.36
CA ASP A 101 -3.17 -10.68 -18.67
C ASP A 101 -4.35 -11.16 -17.80
N ILE A 102 -5.19 -10.24 -17.33
CA ILE A 102 -6.27 -10.52 -16.38
C ILE A 102 -7.29 -11.52 -16.96
N PRO A 103 -7.87 -11.32 -18.18
CA PRO A 103 -8.83 -12.27 -18.72
C PRO A 103 -8.23 -13.67 -18.94
N LEU A 104 -6.97 -13.73 -19.39
CA LEU A 104 -6.27 -14.99 -19.64
C LEU A 104 -6.02 -15.77 -18.34
N LEU A 105 -5.56 -15.08 -17.29
CA LEU A 105 -5.35 -15.67 -15.98
C LEU A 105 -6.67 -16.07 -15.32
N ALA A 106 -7.71 -15.25 -15.44
CA ALA A 106 -9.03 -15.55 -14.92
C ALA A 106 -9.60 -16.82 -15.57
N ASP A 107 -9.53 -16.93 -16.89
CA ASP A 107 -9.96 -18.13 -17.61
C ASP A 107 -9.16 -19.37 -17.18
N HIS A 108 -7.84 -19.24 -17.01
CA HIS A 108 -7.00 -20.35 -16.53
C HIS A 108 -7.42 -20.84 -15.13
N PHE A 109 -7.60 -19.93 -14.17
CA PHE A 109 -8.00 -20.30 -12.81
C PHE A 109 -9.45 -20.81 -12.76
N GLY A 110 -10.34 -20.21 -13.55
CA GLY A 110 -11.75 -20.63 -13.64
C GLY A 110 -11.89 -22.05 -14.18
N ARG A 111 -11.19 -22.37 -15.28
CA ARG A 111 -11.12 -23.74 -15.82
C ARG A 111 -10.63 -24.74 -14.80
N ARG A 112 -9.56 -24.42 -14.07
CA ARG A 112 -9.01 -25.33 -13.07
C ARG A 112 -10.00 -25.58 -11.92
N MET A 113 -10.67 -24.53 -11.45
CA MET A 113 -11.68 -24.66 -10.40
C MET A 113 -12.90 -25.45 -10.87
N ALA A 114 -13.36 -25.23 -12.11
CA ALA A 114 -14.46 -26.01 -12.69
C ALA A 114 -14.14 -27.51 -12.74
N VAL A 115 -12.89 -27.87 -13.07
CA VAL A 115 -12.41 -29.28 -13.00
C VAL A 115 -12.40 -29.80 -11.57
N GLU A 116 -11.95 -29.00 -10.59
CA GLU A 116 -11.96 -29.39 -9.17
C GLU A 116 -13.38 -29.58 -8.61
N LEU A 117 -14.39 -28.96 -9.21
CA LEU A 117 -15.81 -29.05 -8.85
C LEU A 117 -16.60 -30.07 -9.69
N ASP A 118 -15.91 -30.87 -10.51
CA ASP A 118 -16.51 -31.87 -11.40
C ASP A 118 -17.55 -31.28 -12.38
N TRP A 119 -17.36 -30.03 -12.84
CA TRP A 119 -18.20 -29.45 -13.89
C TRP A 119 -17.98 -30.17 -15.22
N SER A 120 -19.07 -30.40 -15.95
CA SER A 120 -19.11 -31.00 -17.28
C SER A 120 -18.32 -30.19 -18.33
N ASN A 121 -18.37 -28.86 -18.21
CA ASN A 121 -17.67 -27.91 -19.07
C ASN A 121 -17.28 -26.64 -18.28
N TRP A 122 -16.48 -25.79 -18.93
CA TRP A 122 -16.21 -24.43 -18.45
C TRP A 122 -16.85 -23.42 -19.40
N PRO A 123 -17.94 -22.74 -18.98
CA PRO A 123 -18.67 -21.80 -19.84
C PRO A 123 -17.96 -20.45 -20.00
N GLY A 124 -16.95 -20.17 -19.17
CA GLY A 124 -16.23 -18.90 -19.16
C GLY A 124 -16.86 -17.85 -18.24
N PHE A 125 -16.32 -16.63 -18.32
CA PHE A 125 -16.87 -15.45 -17.68
C PHE A 125 -17.69 -14.65 -18.68
N SER A 126 -18.76 -14.02 -18.21
CA SER A 126 -19.54 -13.08 -19.03
C SER A 126 -18.68 -11.87 -19.43
N SER A 127 -19.04 -11.18 -20.52
CA SER A 127 -18.32 -9.96 -20.92
C SER A 127 -18.36 -8.86 -19.85
N ARG A 128 -19.43 -8.81 -19.03
CA ARG A 128 -19.55 -7.90 -17.90
C ARG A 128 -18.56 -8.26 -16.80
N ALA A 129 -18.51 -9.53 -16.42
CA ALA A 129 -17.61 -10.04 -15.40
C ALA A 129 -16.14 -9.82 -15.79
N VAL A 130 -15.78 -10.04 -17.05
CA VAL A 130 -14.43 -9.74 -17.55
C VAL A 130 -14.11 -8.24 -17.44
N ALA A 131 -15.03 -7.36 -17.85
CA ALA A 131 -14.84 -5.92 -17.74
C ALA A 131 -14.66 -5.47 -16.27
N GLU A 132 -15.40 -6.06 -15.33
CA GLU A 132 -15.22 -5.81 -13.90
C GLU A 132 -13.84 -6.26 -13.39
N LEU A 133 -13.37 -7.44 -13.80
CA LEU A 133 -12.02 -7.92 -13.45
C LEU A 133 -10.93 -7.00 -13.99
N GLU A 134 -11.08 -6.48 -15.21
CA GLU A 134 -10.11 -5.58 -15.82
C GLU A 134 -10.11 -4.18 -15.20
N ALA A 135 -11.30 -3.68 -14.81
CA ALA A 135 -11.44 -2.38 -14.17
C ALA A 135 -10.99 -2.37 -12.69
N TYR A 136 -10.88 -3.54 -12.06
CA TYR A 136 -10.46 -3.63 -10.67
C TYR A 136 -8.97 -3.29 -10.51
N ASN A 137 -8.65 -2.50 -9.48
CA ASN A 137 -7.30 -1.96 -9.28
C ASN A 137 -6.26 -3.01 -8.84
N TRP A 138 -6.68 -4.22 -8.47
CA TRP A 138 -5.83 -5.31 -7.95
C TRP A 138 -4.75 -4.81 -6.98
N PRO A 139 -5.12 -4.52 -5.71
CA PRO A 139 -4.16 -4.09 -4.71
C PRO A 139 -3.09 -5.17 -4.45
N GLY A 140 -3.46 -6.44 -4.60
CA GLY A 140 -2.59 -7.59 -4.49
C GLY A 140 -2.05 -8.14 -5.82
N ASN A 141 -1.34 -9.26 -5.70
CA ASN A 141 -0.74 -9.98 -6.82
C ASN A 141 -1.75 -10.96 -7.46
N VAL A 142 -1.27 -11.75 -8.43
CA VAL A 142 -2.00 -12.86 -9.09
C VAL A 142 -2.74 -13.80 -8.11
N ARG A 143 -2.25 -13.95 -6.87
CA ARG A 143 -2.92 -14.74 -5.82
C ARG A 143 -4.31 -14.19 -5.47
N GLU A 144 -4.48 -12.87 -5.46
CA GLU A 144 -5.78 -12.24 -5.19
C GLU A 144 -6.76 -12.51 -6.33
N LEU A 145 -6.34 -12.28 -7.58
CA LEU A 145 -7.11 -12.64 -8.77
C LEU A 145 -7.56 -14.10 -8.72
N ARG A 146 -6.62 -15.01 -8.45
CA ARG A 146 -6.91 -16.44 -8.28
C ARG A 146 -8.01 -16.67 -7.26
N ASN A 147 -7.88 -16.11 -6.04
CA ASN A 147 -8.86 -16.33 -4.98
C ASN A 147 -10.24 -15.74 -5.31
N VAL A 148 -10.30 -14.58 -5.97
CA VAL A 148 -11.55 -13.94 -6.42
C VAL A 148 -12.24 -14.81 -7.47
N VAL A 149 -11.49 -15.26 -8.47
CA VAL A 149 -11.97 -16.14 -9.55
C VAL A 149 -12.43 -17.49 -9.01
N GLU A 150 -11.59 -18.16 -8.23
CA GLU A 150 -11.92 -19.47 -7.64
C GLU A 150 -13.18 -19.38 -6.76
N ARG A 151 -13.33 -18.30 -5.99
CA ARG A 151 -14.54 -18.05 -5.19
C ARG A 151 -15.77 -17.77 -6.06
N ALA A 152 -15.62 -17.01 -7.15
CA ALA A 152 -16.72 -16.73 -8.07
C ALA A 152 -17.25 -18.02 -8.71
N VAL A 153 -16.35 -18.89 -9.18
CA VAL A 153 -16.71 -20.20 -9.75
C VAL A 153 -17.33 -21.11 -8.69
N TYR A 154 -16.73 -21.21 -7.51
CA TYR A 154 -17.24 -22.05 -6.41
C TYR A 154 -18.67 -21.69 -5.97
N ARG A 155 -19.03 -20.39 -6.02
CA ARG A 155 -20.35 -19.92 -5.59
C ARG A 155 -21.39 -19.89 -6.71
N TRP A 156 -20.98 -20.22 -7.93
CA TRP A 156 -21.87 -20.16 -9.08
C TRP A 156 -22.84 -21.35 -9.06
N GLU A 157 -24.13 -21.06 -9.17
CA GLU A 157 -25.20 -22.06 -9.01
C GLU A 157 -25.46 -22.87 -10.29
N ASP A 158 -25.14 -22.32 -11.47
CA ASP A 158 -25.42 -22.93 -12.78
C ASP A 158 -24.14 -23.19 -13.58
N PRO A 159 -23.53 -24.38 -13.46
CA PRO A 159 -22.28 -24.75 -14.14
C PRO A 159 -22.31 -24.62 -15.67
N GLU A 160 -23.50 -24.61 -16.29
CA GLU A 160 -23.65 -24.53 -17.75
C GLU A 160 -23.72 -23.09 -18.27
N ARG A 161 -23.76 -22.09 -17.38
CA ARG A 161 -23.81 -20.67 -17.71
C ARG A 161 -22.54 -19.93 -17.36
N ASP A 162 -22.25 -18.90 -18.16
CA ASP A 162 -21.12 -18.01 -17.93
C ASP A 162 -21.20 -17.33 -16.57
N VAL A 163 -20.07 -17.29 -15.86
CA VAL A 163 -19.99 -16.68 -14.53
C VAL A 163 -20.12 -15.17 -14.69
N ASP A 164 -21.21 -14.62 -14.17
CA ASP A 164 -21.59 -13.21 -14.34
C ASP A 164 -21.53 -12.38 -13.05
N ALA A 165 -21.24 -13.01 -11.91
CA ALA A 165 -21.13 -12.33 -10.62
C ALA A 165 -19.75 -12.53 -9.99
N ILE A 166 -19.10 -11.43 -9.61
CA ILE A 166 -17.77 -11.44 -9.00
C ILE A 166 -17.81 -10.74 -7.65
N GLN A 167 -17.39 -11.44 -6.60
CA GLN A 167 -17.19 -10.86 -5.30
C GLN A 167 -15.70 -10.60 -5.05
N PHE A 168 -15.28 -9.34 -5.19
CA PHE A 168 -13.91 -8.91 -4.92
C PHE A 168 -13.56 -9.00 -3.43
N ASP A 169 -14.36 -8.39 -2.56
CA ASP A 169 -14.17 -8.44 -1.11
C ASP A 169 -14.99 -9.57 -0.47
N PRO A 170 -14.35 -10.65 0.05
CA PRO A 170 -15.06 -11.75 0.71
C PRO A 170 -15.72 -11.35 2.04
N PHE A 171 -15.28 -10.26 2.66
CA PHE A 171 -15.76 -9.79 3.97
C PHE A 171 -16.86 -8.74 3.86
N HIS A 172 -17.21 -8.32 2.64
CA HIS A 172 -18.34 -7.43 2.42
C HIS A 172 -19.63 -8.10 2.90
N SER A 173 -20.13 -7.64 4.05
CA SER A 173 -21.32 -8.16 4.71
C SER A 173 -22.26 -7.00 5.05
N PRO A 174 -23.56 -7.11 4.72
CA PRO A 174 -24.55 -6.10 5.12
C PRO A 174 -24.79 -6.06 6.65
N TRP A 175 -24.24 -7.04 7.39
CA TRP A 175 -24.28 -7.11 8.86
C TRP A 175 -22.88 -7.02 9.48
N ALA A 176 -21.89 -6.52 8.73
CA ALA A 176 -20.60 -6.22 9.33
C ALA A 176 -20.84 -5.28 10.53
N PRO A 177 -20.31 -5.59 11.73
CA PRO A 177 -20.40 -4.65 12.84
C PRO A 177 -19.83 -3.33 12.33
N PRO A 178 -20.45 -2.18 12.67
CA PRO A 178 -19.92 -0.89 12.24
C PRO A 178 -18.46 -0.90 12.63
N THR A 179 -17.60 -0.95 11.62
CA THR A 179 -16.17 -0.92 11.85
C THR A 179 -16.02 0.39 12.58
N ILE A 180 -15.65 0.35 13.87
CA ILE A 180 -15.02 1.50 14.50
C ILE A 180 -13.74 1.61 13.70
N ALA A 181 -13.84 2.28 12.56
CA ALA A 181 -12.69 2.75 11.86
C ALA A 181 -11.94 3.48 12.96
N LEU A 182 -10.75 3.01 13.28
CA LEU A 182 -9.69 3.96 13.57
C LEU A 182 -9.59 4.80 12.30
N GLN A 183 -10.50 5.75 12.15
CA GLN A 183 -10.39 6.83 11.20
C GLN A 183 -9.05 7.49 11.54
N PRO A 184 -8.14 7.70 10.57
CA PRO A 184 -7.48 9.00 10.57
C PRO A 184 -8.63 10.00 10.53
N SER A 185 -8.83 10.72 11.62
CA SER A 185 -10.00 11.57 11.91
C SER A 185 -10.47 12.30 10.66
N GLN A 186 -11.59 11.86 10.07
CA GLN A 186 -12.36 12.69 9.15
C GLN A 186 -13.56 13.21 9.93
N PRO A 187 -13.69 14.54 10.10
CA PRO A 187 -14.80 15.11 10.85
C PRO A 187 -16.12 14.82 10.13
N SER A 188 -17.03 14.22 10.87
CA SER A 188 -18.35 13.78 10.47
C SER A 188 -19.22 14.94 10.00
N GLN A 189 -19.87 14.80 8.85
CA GLN A 189 -21.10 15.55 8.56
C GLN A 189 -22.27 14.88 9.30
N PRO A 190 -23.16 15.64 9.96
CA PRO A 190 -24.49 15.17 10.29
C PRO A 190 -25.46 15.45 9.14
N ASP A 191 -26.11 14.39 8.64
CA ASP A 191 -27.37 14.51 7.89
C ASP A 191 -28.50 14.96 8.81
N LEU A 192 -29.33 15.83 8.27
CA LEU A 192 -30.44 16.52 8.89
C LEU A 192 -31.74 15.83 8.50
N ASP A 193 -32.56 15.45 9.48
CA ASP A 193 -34.01 15.43 9.29
C ASP A 193 -34.74 16.07 10.48
N ALA A 194 -35.28 17.24 10.15
CA ALA A 194 -36.52 17.86 10.63
C ALA A 194 -36.64 18.35 12.09
N VAL A 195 -36.26 19.63 12.29
CA VAL A 195 -37.23 20.73 12.51
C VAL A 195 -36.50 22.05 12.19
N SER A 196 -36.76 22.67 11.04
CA SER A 196 -37.76 23.73 10.86
C SER A 196 -37.58 24.90 11.84
N ALA A 197 -36.81 25.91 11.41
CA ALA A 197 -37.13 27.33 11.53
C ALA A 197 -36.00 28.20 10.94
N GLY A 198 -36.35 29.04 9.96
CA GLY A 198 -35.80 30.39 9.83
C GLY A 198 -34.44 30.57 9.14
N GLU A 199 -34.49 30.72 7.82
CA GLU A 199 -33.91 31.85 7.06
C GLU A 199 -32.43 32.27 7.27
N ALA A 200 -31.70 32.16 6.16
CA ALA A 200 -30.62 33.06 5.70
C ALA A 200 -29.22 32.94 6.32
N GLU A 201 -28.38 32.07 5.74
CA GLU A 201 -26.92 32.27 5.69
C GLU A 201 -26.40 32.08 4.26
N ALA A 202 -26.72 33.07 3.44
CA ALA A 202 -25.97 33.35 2.22
C ALA A 202 -24.61 33.99 2.59
N ALA A 203 -23.57 33.59 1.87
CA ALA A 203 -22.26 34.24 1.71
C ALA A 203 -21.11 33.88 2.69
N ILE A 204 -20.44 32.74 2.47
CA ILE A 204 -18.98 32.63 2.76
C ILE A 204 -18.17 31.91 1.65
N HIS A 205 -18.78 31.51 0.52
CA HIS A 205 -17.99 31.08 -0.66
C HIS A 205 -17.83 32.22 -1.66
N GLN A 206 -16.87 33.11 -1.40
CA GLN A 206 -16.27 33.88 -2.49
C GLN A 206 -15.03 33.14 -2.98
N THR A 207 -15.20 32.39 -4.07
CA THR A 207 -14.12 31.92 -4.93
C THR A 207 -13.33 33.13 -5.44
N PRO A 208 -11.99 33.16 -5.36
CA PRO A 208 -11.24 34.28 -5.93
C PRO A 208 -11.48 34.34 -7.45
N PRO A 209 -11.67 35.53 -8.04
CA PRO A 209 -11.91 35.66 -9.47
C PRO A 209 -10.69 35.17 -10.25
N ALA A 210 -10.96 34.30 -11.21
CA ALA A 210 -10.00 33.88 -12.22
C ALA A 210 -9.66 35.08 -13.12
N THR A 211 -8.46 35.63 -12.90
CA THR A 211 -7.59 36.47 -13.76
C THR A 211 -7.09 37.71 -13.00
N THR A 212 -5.95 37.56 -12.33
CA THR A 212 -5.18 38.70 -11.84
C THR A 212 -3.77 38.57 -12.39
N ASN A 213 -3.34 39.48 -13.28
CA ASN A 213 -2.00 39.50 -13.91
C ASN A 213 -0.85 39.74 -12.91
N ASP A 214 -1.13 39.86 -11.62
CA ASP A 214 -0.14 40.01 -10.56
C ASP A 214 -0.41 38.97 -9.44
N PHE A 215 0.42 37.94 -9.45
CA PHE A 215 0.38 36.84 -8.47
C PHE A 215 0.56 37.34 -7.03
N ARG A 216 1.38 38.37 -6.79
CA ARG A 216 1.65 38.85 -5.42
C ARG A 216 0.43 39.53 -4.82
N ALA A 217 -0.34 40.27 -5.61
CA ALA A 217 -1.57 40.88 -5.16
C ALA A 217 -2.63 39.82 -4.84
N ALA A 218 -2.80 38.82 -5.72
CA ALA A 218 -3.77 37.73 -5.51
C ALA A 218 -3.47 36.89 -4.26
N VAL A 219 -2.20 36.54 -4.03
CA VAL A 219 -1.79 35.84 -2.81
C VAL A 219 -2.02 36.71 -1.57
N SER A 220 -1.73 38.00 -1.63
CA SER A 220 -1.96 38.93 -0.51
C SER A 220 -3.44 39.05 -0.14
N ASP A 221 -4.34 39.10 -1.12
CA ASP A 221 -5.79 39.22 -0.88
C ASP A 221 -6.36 37.93 -0.30
N TYR A 222 -5.88 36.77 -0.78
CA TYR A 222 -6.25 35.47 -0.21
C TYR A 222 -5.74 35.31 1.23
N GLU A 223 -4.49 35.67 1.50
CA GLU A 223 -3.94 35.67 2.86
C GLU A 223 -4.74 36.59 3.80
N ARG A 224 -5.12 37.79 3.33
CA ARG A 224 -5.96 38.71 4.12
C ARG A 224 -7.32 38.12 4.44
N ALA A 225 -8.00 37.53 3.45
CA ALA A 225 -9.31 36.92 3.64
C ALA A 225 -9.25 35.76 4.64
N LEU A 226 -8.20 34.92 4.55
CA LEU A 226 -7.97 33.81 5.46
C LEU A 226 -7.74 34.29 6.90
N LEU A 227 -6.92 35.33 7.09
CA LEU A 227 -6.68 35.92 8.41
C LEU A 227 -7.94 36.57 9.01
N GLN A 228 -8.76 37.25 8.20
CA GLN A 228 -10.03 37.84 8.65
C GLN A 228 -11.04 36.76 9.06
N GLY A 229 -11.19 35.71 8.24
CA GLY A 229 -12.07 34.58 8.55
C GLY A 229 -11.65 33.86 9.83
N ALA A 230 -10.35 33.62 10.00
CA ALA A 230 -9.80 32.97 11.19
C ALA A 230 -9.96 33.83 12.46
N LEU A 231 -9.80 35.15 12.36
CA LEU A 231 -10.08 36.09 13.47
C LEU A 231 -11.56 36.08 13.84
N ALA A 232 -12.47 36.16 12.86
CA ALA A 232 -13.91 36.14 13.11
C ALA A 232 -14.34 34.83 13.80
N ALA A 233 -13.86 33.67 13.31
CA ALA A 233 -14.14 32.36 13.89
C ALA A 233 -13.65 32.21 15.34
N ASN A 234 -12.55 32.87 15.70
CA ASN A 234 -11.96 32.84 17.04
C ASN A 234 -12.35 34.07 17.89
N ARG A 235 -13.46 34.74 17.57
CA ARG A 235 -13.99 35.93 18.28
C ARG A 235 -12.94 37.03 18.48
N PHE A 236 -12.10 37.25 17.47
CA PHE A 236 -10.98 38.20 17.45
C PHE A 236 -9.92 37.97 18.54
N ASN A 237 -9.89 36.78 19.16
CA ASN A 237 -8.83 36.41 20.11
C ASN A 237 -7.57 36.00 19.34
N GLN A 238 -6.55 36.86 19.37
CA GLN A 238 -5.31 36.67 18.61
C GLN A 238 -4.52 35.41 19.06
N ARG A 239 -4.51 35.07 20.35
CA ARG A 239 -3.80 33.86 20.82
C ARG A 239 -4.50 32.57 20.37
N ALA A 240 -5.83 32.55 20.45
CA ALA A 240 -6.62 31.43 19.95
C ALA A 240 -6.50 31.30 18.42
N THR A 241 -6.52 32.43 17.70
CA THR A 241 -6.33 32.46 16.24
C THR A 241 -4.95 31.96 15.83
N ALA A 242 -3.89 32.30 16.59
CA ALA A 242 -2.53 31.84 16.32
C ALA A 242 -2.44 30.31 16.48
N SER A 243 -3.04 29.77 17.56
CA SER A 243 -3.14 28.32 17.76
C SER A 243 -3.95 27.64 16.67
N ALA A 244 -5.07 28.23 16.23
CA ALA A 244 -5.92 27.67 15.19
C ALA A 244 -5.25 27.64 13.81
N LEU A 245 -4.43 28.65 13.51
CA LEU A 245 -3.65 28.72 12.26
C LEU A 245 -2.29 28.05 12.35
N ASN A 246 -1.96 27.43 13.49
CA ASN A 246 -0.68 26.79 13.76
C ASN A 246 0.54 27.73 13.56
N LEU A 247 0.34 29.01 13.92
CA LEU A 247 1.35 30.06 13.88
C LEU A 247 1.77 30.43 15.30
N SER A 248 3.02 30.87 15.47
CA SER A 248 3.41 31.55 16.70
C SER A 248 2.65 32.87 16.84
N TYR A 249 2.45 33.33 18.08
CA TYR A 249 1.77 34.61 18.33
C TYR A 249 2.46 35.78 17.60
N ASP A 250 3.79 35.80 17.59
CA ASP A 250 4.57 36.83 16.89
C ASP A 250 4.43 36.73 15.36
N GLN A 251 4.37 35.51 14.81
CA GLN A 251 4.13 35.28 13.37
C GLN A 251 2.74 35.76 12.95
N LEU A 252 1.70 35.45 13.74
CA LEU A 252 0.35 35.94 13.50
C LEU A 252 0.31 37.48 13.56
N ARG A 253 0.91 38.07 14.59
CA ARG A 253 0.93 39.54 14.74
C ARG A 253 1.65 40.23 13.59
N HIS A 254 2.76 39.67 13.11
CA HIS A 254 3.45 40.15 11.92
C HIS A 254 2.59 40.03 10.65
N ALA A 255 1.86 38.93 10.49
CA ALA A 255 0.95 38.73 9.36
C ALA A 255 -0.23 39.71 9.37
N LEU A 256 -0.85 39.93 10.54
CA LEU A 256 -1.94 40.90 10.71
C LEU A 256 -1.47 42.34 10.46
N LYS A 257 -0.25 42.70 10.89
CA LYS A 257 0.35 44.02 10.61
C LYS A 257 0.63 44.21 9.12
N ARG A 258 1.18 43.19 8.46
CA ARG A 258 1.47 43.20 7.02
C ARG A 258 0.21 43.45 6.18
N HIS A 259 -0.90 42.84 6.59
CA HIS A 259 -2.19 42.94 5.91
C HIS A 259 -3.10 44.07 6.44
N LYS A 260 -2.57 44.94 7.33
CA LYS A 260 -3.28 46.10 7.94
C LYS A 260 -4.59 45.73 8.66
N LEU A 261 -4.61 44.57 9.31
CA LEU A 261 -5.78 44.04 10.05
C LEU A 261 -5.74 44.34 11.56
N LEU A 262 -4.74 45.09 12.02
CA LEU A 262 -4.70 45.64 13.38
C LEU A 262 -5.10 47.11 13.30
N GLU A 263 -6.17 47.48 14.00
CA GLU A 263 -6.43 48.89 14.31
C GLU A 263 -5.20 49.44 15.01
N THR A 264 -4.67 50.54 14.48
CA THR A 264 -3.57 51.24 15.12
C THR A 264 -4.17 51.98 16.30
N ASP A 265 -3.83 51.58 17.53
CA ASP A 265 -4.13 52.39 18.71
C ASP A 265 -3.62 53.82 18.47
N ALA A 266 -4.56 54.75 18.33
CA ALA A 266 -4.32 56.18 18.42
C ALA A 266 -5.11 56.69 19.63
N ALA A 267 -4.35 56.96 20.69
CA ALA A 267 -4.67 57.65 21.95
C ALA A 267 -5.52 56.89 22.99
#